data_AF-A0A2G8JRH6-F1
#
_entry.id   AF-A0A2G8JRH6-F1
#
_cell.length_a   1.000
_cell.length_b   1.000
_cell.length_c   1.000
_cell.angle_alpha   90.00
_cell.angle_beta   90.00
_cell.angle_gamma   90.00
#
_symmetry.space_group_name_H-M   'P 1'
#
loop_
_entity.id
_entity.type
_entity.pdbx_description
1 polymer ?
#
loop_
_entity_poly.entity_id
_entity_poly.type
_entity_poly.pdbx_seq_one_letter_code
_entity_poly.pdbx_strand_id
1 'polypeptide(L)'
;MSQTQRAGNIVLLPKSGDPLDPNRRTITLLNLDYKILAKALGNRLANVMPDIVGPLQTSLCESFGLNSVFIRWFSLLYKDVTSMVTVNGFTSGPFPVRRGVRQGCPLSPLLYILFSETLVSTSLDRCLGFRPFNVPGGARVKCVQYADDVTCIVSDLVSFKPLSKVLATF
;
A
#
# COMPACT_ATOMS: atom_id res chain seq x y z
N MET A 1 -15.61 15.21 8.63
CA MET A 1 -16.33 14.19 7.83
C MET A 1 -17.61 13.83 8.55
N SER A 2 -18.70 13.73 7.80
CA SER A 2 -20.00 13.22 8.28
C SER A 2 -19.91 11.75 8.67
N GLN A 3 -20.92 11.22 9.37
CA GLN A 3 -21.00 9.79 9.67
C GLN A 3 -20.99 8.93 8.40
N THR A 4 -21.70 9.35 7.35
CA THR A 4 -21.78 8.62 6.06
C THR A 4 -20.44 8.57 5.33
N GLN A 5 -19.59 9.59 5.45
CA GLN A 5 -18.24 9.62 4.89
C GLN A 5 -17.23 8.78 5.68
N ARG A 6 -17.51 8.50 6.96
CA ARG A 6 -16.68 7.66 7.83
C ARG A 6 -17.00 6.17 7.73
N ALA A 7 -18.18 5.85 7.21
CA ALA A 7 -18.64 4.48 7.01
C ALA A 7 -18.24 3.93 5.63
N GLY A 8 -17.87 2.66 5.58
CA GLY A 8 -17.74 1.89 4.34
C GLY A 8 -18.55 0.60 4.40
N ASN A 9 -19.03 0.13 3.26
CA ASN A 9 -19.64 -1.20 3.17
C ASN A 9 -18.74 -2.15 2.39
N ILE A 10 -18.25 -3.19 3.04
CA ILE A 10 -17.37 -4.18 2.42
C ILE A 10 -18.22 -5.26 1.76
N VAL A 11 -17.99 -5.46 0.47
CA VAL A 11 -18.59 -6.54 -0.32
C VAL A 11 -17.52 -7.52 -0.76
N LEU A 12 -17.91 -8.78 -0.94
CA LEU A 12 -17.03 -9.85 -1.37
C LEU A 12 -17.26 -10.17 -2.84
N LEU A 13 -16.22 -10.01 -3.67
CA LEU A 13 -16.24 -10.35 -5.09
C LEU A 13 -15.38 -11.60 -5.36
N PRO A 14 -15.86 -12.59 -6.14
CA PRO A 14 -15.03 -13.73 -6.50
C PRO A 14 -13.80 -13.32 -7.31
N LYS A 15 -12.64 -13.95 -7.05
CA LYS A 15 -11.39 -13.60 -7.74
C LYS A 15 -11.34 -14.14 -9.17
N SER A 16 -11.82 -15.36 -9.40
CA SER A 16 -11.83 -16.03 -10.71
C SER A 16 -13.07 -15.74 -11.58
N GLY A 17 -14.02 -14.95 -11.07
CA GLY A 17 -15.29 -14.68 -11.75
C GLY A 17 -16.35 -15.77 -11.55
N ASP A 18 -15.97 -16.96 -11.09
CA ASP A 18 -16.90 -17.99 -10.63
C ASP A 18 -17.56 -17.55 -9.31
N PRO A 19 -18.90 -17.43 -9.24
CA PRO A 19 -19.61 -17.08 -8.01
C PRO A 19 -19.33 -18.00 -6.81
N LEU A 20 -18.86 -19.22 -7.05
CA LEU A 20 -18.55 -20.22 -6.03
C LEU A 20 -17.09 -20.21 -5.57
N ASP A 21 -16.24 -19.36 -6.16
CA ASP A 21 -14.83 -19.27 -5.77
C ASP A 21 -14.69 -18.94 -4.27
N PRO A 22 -14.00 -19.79 -3.49
CA PRO A 22 -13.73 -19.51 -2.08
C PRO A 22 -12.78 -18.31 -1.91
N ASN A 23 -11.97 -18.00 -2.93
CA ASN A 23 -11.07 -16.86 -2.92
C ASN A 23 -11.81 -15.58 -3.33
N ARG A 24 -12.14 -14.75 -2.34
CA ARG A 24 -12.90 -13.50 -2.55
C ARG A 24 -12.06 -12.27 -2.26
N ARG A 25 -12.20 -11.26 -3.12
CA ARG A 25 -11.68 -9.90 -2.94
C ARG A 25 -12.66 -9.05 -2.16
N THR A 26 -12.17 -8.37 -1.14
CA THR A 26 -12.95 -7.46 -0.31
C THR A 26 -12.91 -6.06 -0.90
N ILE A 27 -14.01 -5.58 -1.49
CA ILE A 27 -14.10 -4.20 -1.98
C ILE A 27 -14.92 -3.36 -1.01
N THR A 28 -14.41 -2.22 -0.60
CA THR A 28 -15.14 -1.26 0.22
C THR A 28 -15.89 -0.27 -0.65
N LEU A 29 -17.22 -0.32 -0.61
CA LEU A 29 -18.10 0.69 -1.14
C LEU A 29 -18.05 1.91 -0.21
N LEU A 30 -17.64 3.05 -0.78
CA LEU A 30 -17.40 4.29 -0.06
C LEU A 30 -18.29 5.39 -0.63
N ASN A 31 -18.68 6.31 0.26
CA ASN A 31 -19.44 7.50 -0.09
C ASN A 31 -18.76 8.31 -1.22
N LEU A 32 -19.57 8.92 -2.08
CA LEU A 32 -19.11 9.66 -3.25
C LEU A 32 -18.24 10.87 -2.87
N ASP A 33 -18.69 11.69 -1.91
CA ASP A 33 -17.96 12.88 -1.49
C ASP A 33 -16.59 12.52 -0.92
N TYR A 34 -16.53 11.43 -0.14
CA TYR A 34 -15.28 10.85 0.31
C TYR A 34 -14.37 10.49 -0.88
N LYS A 35 -14.90 9.82 -1.90
CA LYS A 35 -14.11 9.43 -3.09
C LYS A 35 -13.60 10.62 -3.87
N ILE A 36 -14.40 11.69 -4.00
CA ILE A 36 -13.96 12.94 -4.65
C ILE A 36 -12.79 13.55 -3.88
N LEU A 37 -12.92 13.71 -2.56
CA LEU A 37 -11.85 14.24 -1.71
C LEU A 37 -10.59 13.36 -1.74
N ALA A 38 -10.75 12.05 -1.63
CA ALA A 38 -9.66 11.08 -1.71
C ALA A 38 -8.96 11.14 -3.08
N LYS A 39 -9.70 11.26 -4.17
CA LYS A 39 -9.13 11.39 -5.52
C LYS A 39 -8.38 12.71 -5.69
N ALA A 40 -8.92 13.82 -5.19
CA ALA A 40 -8.24 15.11 -5.23
C ALA A 40 -6.90 15.07 -4.47
N LEU A 41 -6.89 14.49 -3.26
CA LEU A 41 -5.66 14.30 -2.48
C LEU A 41 -4.69 13.33 -3.16
N GLY A 42 -5.20 12.23 -3.72
CA GLY A 42 -4.40 11.25 -4.46
C GLY A 42 -3.73 11.86 -5.69
N ASN A 43 -4.44 12.71 -6.44
CA ASN A 43 -3.84 13.42 -7.59
C ASN A 43 -2.72 14.38 -7.15
N ARG A 44 -2.88 15.07 -6.00
CA ARG A 44 -1.81 15.92 -5.46
C ARG A 44 -0.61 15.10 -5.01
N LEU A 45 -0.84 13.94 -4.38
CA LEU A 45 0.22 13.01 -4.01
C LEU A 45 0.94 12.45 -5.24
N ALA A 46 0.20 12.11 -6.29
CA ALA A 46 0.75 11.56 -7.52
C ALA A 46 1.78 12.51 -8.17
N ASN A 47 1.60 13.82 -8.04
CA ASN A 47 2.54 14.81 -8.60
C ASN A 47 3.91 14.79 -7.91
N VAL A 48 3.97 14.43 -6.63
CA VAL A 48 5.24 14.32 -5.87
C VAL A 48 5.73 12.88 -5.79
N MET A 49 4.95 11.92 -6.29
CA MET A 49 5.28 10.50 -6.20
C MET A 49 6.60 10.14 -6.91
N PRO A 50 6.94 10.69 -8.09
CA PRO A 50 8.21 10.40 -8.76
C PRO A 50 9.46 10.91 -8.02
N ASP A 51 9.33 11.99 -7.24
CA ASP A 51 10.42 12.53 -6.43
C ASP A 51 10.67 11.71 -5.17
N ILE A 52 9.66 10.94 -4.78
CA ILE A 52 9.58 10.23 -3.52
C ILE A 52 9.87 8.73 -3.70
N VAL A 53 9.31 8.13 -4.75
CA VAL A 53 9.46 6.72 -5.09
C VAL A 53 10.28 6.62 -6.35
N GLY A 54 11.35 5.84 -6.28
CA GLY A 54 12.31 5.71 -7.37
C GLY A 54 11.72 5.02 -8.58
N PRO A 55 12.42 5.07 -9.73
CA PRO A 55 11.97 4.46 -10.98
C PRO A 55 11.76 2.93 -10.88
N LEU A 56 12.41 2.26 -9.93
CA LEU A 56 12.24 0.84 -9.64
C LEU A 56 11.43 0.57 -8.36
N GLN A 57 10.82 1.61 -7.77
CA GLN A 57 10.30 1.55 -6.40
C GLN A 57 11.42 1.10 -5.42
N THR A 58 12.56 1.81 -5.48
CA THR A 58 13.73 1.54 -4.61
C THR A 58 14.56 2.78 -4.24
N SER A 59 14.07 4.01 -4.38
CA SER A 59 14.88 5.20 -4.03
C SER A 59 14.56 5.72 -2.64
N LEU A 60 15.63 6.05 -1.91
CA LEU A 60 15.64 6.56 -0.55
C LEU A 60 14.79 7.84 -0.42
N CYS A 61 13.93 7.91 0.60
CA CYS A 61 13.34 9.18 1.03
C CYS A 61 13.51 9.31 2.55
N GLU A 62 14.50 10.10 2.97
CA GLU A 62 14.63 10.56 4.35
C GLU A 62 13.48 11.52 4.63
N SER A 63 12.40 11.00 5.24
CA SER A 63 11.18 11.73 5.58
C SER A 63 10.54 12.44 4.38
N PHE A 64 9.35 11.99 3.95
CA PHE A 64 8.65 12.48 2.76
C PHE A 64 8.33 13.99 2.70
N GLY A 65 8.80 14.82 3.64
CA GLY A 65 8.63 16.27 3.65
C GLY A 65 7.17 16.72 3.59
N LEU A 66 6.23 15.80 3.82
CA LEU A 66 4.81 16.05 3.64
C LEU A 66 4.39 17.08 4.67
N ASN A 67 3.83 18.18 4.18
CA ASN A 67 3.38 19.24 5.07
C ASN A 67 2.31 18.72 6.06
N SER A 68 2.26 19.33 7.24
CA SER A 68 1.36 18.93 8.32
C SER A 68 -0.12 19.01 7.94
N VAL A 69 -0.48 19.93 7.03
CA VAL A 69 -1.84 20.05 6.48
C VAL A 69 -2.23 18.79 5.71
N PHE A 70 -1.32 18.24 4.90
CA PHE A 70 -1.53 17.05 4.09
C PHE A 70 -1.65 15.79 4.96
N ILE A 71 -0.80 15.68 5.99
CA ILE A 71 -0.92 14.62 7.01
C ILE A 71 -2.27 14.73 7.73
N ARG A 72 -2.72 15.94 8.06
CA ARG A 72 -4.04 16.17 8.68
C ARG A 72 -5.18 15.72 7.77
N TRP A 73 -5.08 15.93 6.46
CA TRP A 73 -6.07 15.41 5.49
C TRP A 73 -6.12 13.88 5.48
N PHE A 74 -4.98 13.20 5.53
CA PHE A 74 -4.97 11.73 5.68
C PHE A 74 -5.59 11.27 6.99
N SER A 75 -5.21 11.92 8.09
CA SER A 75 -5.80 11.64 9.40
C SER A 75 -7.32 11.82 9.37
N LEU A 76 -7.83 12.87 8.72
CA LEU A 76 -9.27 13.08 8.58
C LEU A 76 -9.97 11.96 7.82
N LEU A 77 -9.36 11.40 6.77
CA LEU A 77 -9.96 10.34 5.95
C LEU A 77 -9.90 8.95 6.62
N TYR A 78 -8.87 8.67 7.41
CA TYR A 78 -8.59 7.33 7.95
C TYR A 78 -8.81 7.18 9.46
N LYS A 79 -8.95 8.28 10.23
CA LYS A 79 -9.19 8.22 11.68
C LYS A 79 -10.66 8.03 12.01
N ASP A 80 -10.96 7.19 13.01
CA ASP A 80 -12.30 6.94 13.57
C ASP A 80 -13.32 6.57 12.49
N VAL A 81 -12.96 5.55 11.72
CA VAL A 81 -13.72 5.07 10.57
C VAL A 81 -14.26 3.68 10.82
N THR A 82 -15.44 3.41 10.29
CA THR A 82 -16.16 2.16 10.51
C THR A 82 -16.44 1.47 9.18
N SER A 83 -16.53 0.15 9.22
CA SER A 83 -16.99 -0.65 8.11
C SER A 83 -18.11 -1.59 8.55
N MET A 84 -18.96 -1.95 7.62
CA MET A 84 -19.85 -3.10 7.71
C MET A 84 -19.43 -4.10 6.64
N VAL A 85 -19.82 -5.36 6.78
CA VAL A 85 -19.60 -6.39 5.76
C VAL A 85 -20.95 -6.89 5.31
N THR A 86 -21.21 -6.85 4.00
CA THR A 86 -22.39 -7.45 3.38
C THR A 86 -22.00 -8.70 2.61
N VAL A 87 -22.62 -9.83 2.97
CA VAL A 87 -22.47 -11.14 2.29
C VAL A 87 -23.86 -11.68 1.99
N ASN A 88 -24.13 -11.97 0.71
CA ASN A 88 -25.40 -12.56 0.25
C ASN A 88 -26.66 -11.82 0.77
N GLY A 89 -26.61 -10.48 0.81
CA GLY A 89 -27.72 -9.64 1.29
C GLY A 89 -27.76 -9.44 2.81
N PHE A 90 -27.00 -10.22 3.59
CA PHE A 90 -26.88 -10.04 5.03
C PHE A 90 -25.76 -9.08 5.37
N THR A 91 -26.06 -8.06 6.18
CA THR A 91 -25.09 -7.04 6.58
C THR A 91 -24.78 -7.15 8.06
N SER A 92 -23.49 -7.16 8.39
CA SER A 92 -23.03 -7.15 9.78
C SER A 92 -23.35 -5.84 10.49
N GLY A 93 -23.24 -5.84 11.82
CA GLY A 93 -23.10 -4.58 12.55
C GLY A 93 -21.84 -3.82 12.14
N PRO A 94 -21.79 -2.49 12.37
CA PRO A 94 -20.60 -1.69 12.10
C PRO A 94 -19.46 -2.04 13.06
N PHE A 95 -18.24 -2.08 12.55
CA PHE A 95 -17.02 -2.29 13.33
C PHE A 95 -15.94 -1.26 12.97
N PRO A 96 -15.07 -0.89 13.92
CA PRO A 96 -14.00 0.08 13.66
C PRO A 96 -12.89 -0.53 12.81
N VAL A 97 -12.44 0.20 11.77
CA VAL A 97 -11.27 -0.18 10.98
C VAL A 97 -10.03 0.44 11.60
N ARG A 98 -9.19 -0.39 12.21
CA ARG A 98 -7.99 0.06 12.95
C ARG A 98 -6.69 0.01 12.14
N ARG A 99 -6.63 -0.81 11.10
CA ARG A 99 -5.42 -1.06 10.30
C ARG A 99 -5.77 -1.21 8.83
N GLY A 100 -4.75 -1.02 7.99
CA GLY A 100 -4.83 -1.19 6.55
C GLY A 100 -5.47 0.00 5.84
N VAL A 101 -5.61 -0.17 4.52
CA VAL A 101 -6.22 0.82 3.63
C VAL A 101 -7.51 0.23 3.05
N ARG A 102 -8.48 1.08 2.72
CA ARG A 102 -9.76 0.62 2.15
C ARG A 102 -9.59 0.30 0.67
N GLN A 103 -9.82 -0.95 0.27
CA GLN A 103 -9.81 -1.36 -1.13
C GLN A 103 -11.00 -0.71 -1.87
N GLY A 104 -10.74 -0.02 -2.97
CA GLY A 104 -11.74 0.81 -3.68
C GLY A 104 -11.72 2.31 -3.32
N CYS A 105 -10.86 2.73 -2.39
CA CYS A 105 -10.55 4.15 -2.19
C CYS A 105 -9.52 4.61 -3.24
N PRO A 106 -9.73 5.76 -3.91
CA PRO A 106 -8.79 6.28 -4.93
C PRO A 106 -7.40 6.64 -4.42
N LEU A 107 -7.27 6.95 -3.12
CA LEU A 107 -6.01 7.34 -2.49
C LEU A 107 -5.21 6.14 -1.94
N SER A 108 -5.92 5.07 -1.54
CA SER A 108 -5.31 3.90 -0.90
C SER A 108 -4.13 3.29 -1.67
N PRO A 109 -4.15 3.16 -3.01
CA PRO A 109 -3.03 2.57 -3.75
C PRO A 109 -1.71 3.34 -3.56
N LEU A 110 -1.75 4.68 -3.58
CA LEU A 110 -0.55 5.50 -3.41
C LEU A 110 -0.01 5.42 -1.99
N LEU A 111 -0.90 5.40 -0.98
CA LEU A 111 -0.49 5.19 0.41
C LEU A 111 0.13 3.81 0.64
N TYR A 112 -0.40 2.79 -0.05
CA TYR A 112 0.18 1.45 0.00
C TYR A 112 1.57 1.41 -0.62
N ILE A 113 1.76 2.02 -1.80
CA ILE A 113 3.07 2.11 -2.46
C ILE A 113 4.09 2.82 -1.55
N LEU A 114 3.72 3.98 -0.97
CA LEU A 114 4.59 4.71 -0.04
C LEU A 114 5.03 3.85 1.16
N PHE A 115 4.08 3.12 1.75
CA PHE A 115 4.36 2.25 2.87
C PHE A 115 5.26 1.08 2.47
N SER A 116 4.94 0.40 1.36
CA SER A 116 5.70 -0.73 0.82
C SER A 116 7.14 -0.34 0.49
N GLU A 117 7.32 0.76 -0.25
CA GLU A 117 8.62 1.34 -0.59
C GLU A 117 9.50 1.51 0.66
N THR A 118 8.97 2.19 1.67
CA THR A 118 9.68 2.52 2.90
C THR A 118 10.09 1.23 3.63
N LEU A 119 9.16 0.29 3.73
CA LEU A 119 9.34 -0.96 4.47
C LEU A 119 10.39 -1.85 3.79
N VAL A 120 10.31 -2.04 2.47
CA VAL A 120 11.26 -2.86 1.71
C VAL A 120 12.63 -2.19 1.68
N SER A 121 12.69 -0.90 1.33
CA SER A 121 13.96 -0.16 1.22
C SER A 121 14.72 -0.13 2.54
N THR A 122 14.05 0.21 3.65
CA THR A 122 14.66 0.23 5.00
C THR A 122 15.17 -1.15 5.41
N SER A 123 14.42 -2.20 5.08
CA SER A 123 14.78 -3.56 5.48
C SER A 123 15.95 -4.11 4.67
N LEU A 124 16.01 -3.81 3.38
CA LEU A 124 17.15 -4.17 2.52
C LEU A 124 18.40 -3.37 2.88
N ASP A 125 18.28 -2.10 3.25
CA ASP A 125 19.41 -1.26 3.70
C ASP A 125 20.02 -1.74 5.02
N ARG A 126 19.18 -2.29 5.90
CA ARG A 126 19.62 -2.88 7.18
C ARG A 126 20.10 -4.32 7.05
N CYS A 127 19.98 -4.94 5.88
CA CYS A 127 20.36 -6.32 5.65
C CYS A 127 21.89 -6.45 5.57
N LEU A 128 22.54 -6.75 6.70
CA LEU A 128 23.97 -6.97 6.76
C LEU A 128 24.38 -8.17 5.89
N GLY A 129 25.33 -7.95 4.97
CA GLY A 129 25.83 -8.99 4.07
C GLY A 129 25.06 -9.13 2.76
N PHE A 130 23.99 -8.36 2.54
CA PHE A 130 23.34 -8.28 1.23
C PHE A 130 24.15 -7.38 0.29
N ARG A 131 24.48 -7.90 -0.90
CA ARG A 131 25.14 -7.15 -1.97
C ARG A 131 24.14 -6.92 -3.12
N PRO A 132 23.91 -5.65 -3.52
CA PRO A 132 23.07 -5.36 -4.68
C PRO A 132 23.69 -5.89 -5.97
N PHE A 133 22.82 -6.24 -6.92
CA PHE A 133 23.24 -6.63 -8.25
C PHE A 133 23.65 -5.40 -9.06
N ASN A 134 24.85 -5.42 -9.65
CA ASN A 134 25.33 -4.35 -10.51
C ASN A 134 24.95 -4.65 -11.96
N VAL A 135 24.09 -3.82 -12.55
CA VAL A 135 23.77 -3.94 -13.97
C VAL A 135 24.89 -3.33 -14.83
N PRO A 136 25.09 -3.82 -16.07
CA PRO A 136 25.94 -3.15 -17.05
C PRO A 136 25.53 -1.68 -17.20
N GLY A 137 26.47 -0.75 -16.98
CA GLY A 137 26.18 0.69 -16.86
C GLY A 137 26.27 1.24 -15.43
N GLY A 138 26.55 0.39 -14.44
CA GLY A 138 26.97 0.82 -13.09
C GLY A 138 25.84 1.09 -12.09
N ALA A 139 24.58 0.98 -12.51
CA ALA A 139 23.46 1.07 -11.57
C ALA A 139 23.42 -0.17 -10.66
N ARG A 140 23.03 0.05 -9.39
CA ARG A 140 22.95 -0.98 -8.36
C ARG A 140 21.50 -1.27 -8.05
N VAL A 141 21.03 -2.48 -8.39
CA VAL A 141 19.65 -2.90 -8.22
C VAL A 141 19.55 -3.84 -7.03
N LYS A 142 18.64 -3.53 -6.10
CA LYS A 142 18.37 -4.36 -4.91
C LYS A 142 17.13 -5.20 -5.10
N CYS A 143 16.07 -4.57 -5.58
CA CYS A 143 14.81 -5.22 -5.88
C CYS A 143 14.05 -4.43 -6.96
N VAL A 144 12.98 -5.02 -7.44
CA VAL A 144 11.95 -4.40 -8.27
C VAL A 144 10.64 -4.64 -7.55
N GLN A 145 9.83 -3.60 -7.39
CA GLN A 145 8.50 -3.74 -6.80
C GLN A 145 7.42 -3.38 -7.82
N TYR A 146 6.28 -4.05 -7.68
CA TYR A 146 5.05 -3.72 -8.37
C TYR A 146 3.87 -3.97 -7.42
N ALA A 147 3.36 -2.90 -6.83
CA ALA A 147 2.35 -2.99 -5.77
C ALA A 147 2.80 -3.93 -4.63
N ASP A 148 2.13 -5.06 -4.43
CA ASP A 148 2.46 -6.06 -3.39
C ASP A 148 3.54 -7.06 -3.82
N ASP A 149 3.86 -7.16 -5.11
CA ASP A 149 4.89 -8.05 -5.62
C ASP A 149 6.28 -7.41 -5.49
N VAL A 150 7.19 -8.06 -4.76
CA VAL A 150 8.58 -7.62 -4.58
C VAL A 150 9.53 -8.71 -5.07
N THR A 151 10.38 -8.36 -6.03
CA THR A 151 11.41 -9.26 -6.57
C THR A 151 12.80 -8.73 -6.19
N CYS A 152 13.47 -9.39 -5.26
CA CYS A 152 14.85 -9.05 -4.88
C CYS A 152 15.87 -9.74 -5.81
N ILE A 153 16.94 -9.01 -6.16
CA ILE A 153 18.00 -9.52 -7.02
C ILE A 153 19.29 -9.63 -6.21
N VAL A 154 19.87 -10.83 -6.17
CA VAL A 154 21.12 -11.12 -5.45
C VAL A 154 22.26 -11.39 -6.43
N SER A 155 23.46 -10.92 -6.10
CA SER A 155 24.67 -11.23 -6.86
C SER A 155 25.20 -12.64 -6.65
N ASP A 156 24.86 -13.26 -5.52
CA ASP A 156 25.45 -14.51 -5.07
C ASP A 156 24.57 -15.24 -4.04
N LEU A 157 24.81 -16.53 -3.86
CA LEU A 157 24.08 -17.38 -2.93
C LEU A 157 24.37 -17.07 -1.45
N VAL A 158 25.47 -16.38 -1.14
CA VAL A 158 25.78 -16.01 0.25
C VAL A 158 24.85 -14.88 0.70
N SER A 159 24.61 -13.90 -0.18
CA SER A 159 23.66 -12.80 0.00
C SER A 159 22.20 -13.27 0.14
N PHE A 160 21.86 -14.48 -0.35
CA PHE A 160 20.51 -15.02 -0.26
C PHE A 160 20.07 -15.32 1.18
N LYS A 161 20.94 -15.86 2.03
CA LYS A 161 20.57 -16.26 3.41
C LYS A 161 20.19 -15.07 4.30
N PRO A 162 20.94 -13.95 4.33
CA PRO A 162 20.51 -12.74 5.04
C PRO A 162 19.21 -12.18 4.48
N LEU A 163 19.09 -12.13 3.15
CA LEU A 163 17.91 -11.61 2.47
C LEU A 163 16.66 -12.45 2.77
N SER A 164 16.76 -13.78 2.77
CA SER A 164 15.61 -14.65 3.05
C SER A 164 15.07 -14.44 4.47
N LYS A 165 15.93 -14.12 5.44
CA LYS A 165 15.51 -13.76 6.80
C LYS A 165 14.75 -12.44 6.82
N VAL A 166 15.22 -11.44 6.08
CA VAL A 166 14.54 -10.15 5.95
C VAL A 166 13.18 -10.33 5.29
N LEU A 167 13.12 -11.07 4.18
CA LEU A 167 11.88 -11.34 3.46
C LEU A 167 10.87 -12.14 4.29
N ALA A 168 11.34 -13.04 5.17
CA ALA A 168 10.46 -13.76 6.11
C ALA A 168 9.86 -12.88 7.22
N THR A 169 10.27 -11.61 7.32
CA THR A 169 9.68 -10.64 8.26
C THR A 169 8.41 -9.99 7.69
N PHE A 170 8.14 -10.19 6.40
CA PHE A 170 6.97 -9.69 5.68
C PHE A 170 5.94 -10.81 5.47
#